data_AF-A0A6S6SRK5-F1
#
_entry.id   AF-A0A6S6SRK5-F1
#
_cell.length_a   1.000
_cell.length_b   1.000
_cell.length_c   1.000
_cell.angle_alpha   90.00
_cell.angle_beta   90.00
_cell.angle_gamma   90.00
#
_symmetry.space_group_name_H-M   'P 1'
#
loop_
_entity.id
_entity.type
_entity.pdbx_description
1 polymer ?
#
loop_
_entity_poly.entity_id
_entity_poly.type
_entity_poly.pdbx_seq_one_letter_code
_entity_poly.pdbx_strand_id
1 'polypeptide(L)'
;MFKILYTLFILFILLGCSGTTPIVVEGEGSKIIGTITYDRVPVEVDTMGSARLNYAQTYRGTGKYLVIKALDENNQVLAQTTSNNVGEYTLYVPENTAVKIRAYARMFKENVWDLSVVDNTNQKSMYVIEGSLYNSGDADSRRDLHAPSGWDGQSYSQPRDAAPFAILDSINTIMQKVILASPDIQFPQLLINWSVNNVSVGGNTSLGQIGTSSYTSDDGNMWILGDANSDTDEYDDHIIIHEWAHFFEDKFSRSDSIGGGHSSGDALDIRVAFGEGFGNAMSAIATDNPIYFDTSGYNQSAGWYMNIESSAQENPGWFSEASIQRILYDLYDSNNEGSDQASLGFRPIFNAMVGKERNAKAFTSIFTFIDALKSENSSSAASIDQVVSSERINTIHDPYGNYRSNTANGLFTTPLYRTLEVGKWITQCNNNVYGVYNKLGNRTYVKVNIPSAGIYTFGAKPYGSAYGDPDIVLYNTTYPFDIQGMSPLEGESSDALTMNLEAKEYMLEVYDSAYNNSCFVINLEQGQGGIQMGKLNNGSVNSAKPIFNNHRRPERRPQSK
;
A
#
# COMPACT_ATOMS: atom_id res chain seq x y z
N MET A 1 8.58 16.05 78.36
CA MET A 1 7.35 15.38 77.88
C MET A 1 7.45 15.32 76.36
N PHE A 2 7.17 14.15 75.78
CA PHE A 2 7.25 13.77 74.36
C PHE A 2 8.64 13.46 73.74
N LYS A 3 8.84 12.15 73.54
CA LYS A 3 9.80 11.50 72.64
C LYS A 3 9.37 11.72 71.19
N ILE A 4 10.32 11.94 70.27
CA ILE A 4 10.13 11.64 68.85
C ILE A 4 11.26 10.72 68.40
N LEU A 5 10.83 9.62 67.79
CA LEU A 5 11.56 8.44 67.36
C LEU A 5 12.15 8.71 65.96
N TYR A 6 13.46 8.59 65.77
CA TYR A 6 14.06 8.49 64.43
C TYR A 6 14.34 7.02 64.12
N THR A 7 13.54 6.44 63.24
CA THR A 7 13.75 5.08 62.72
C THR A 7 14.73 5.18 61.54
N LEU A 8 15.94 4.68 61.73
CA LEU A 8 16.96 4.55 60.68
C LEU A 8 16.66 3.29 59.87
N PHE A 9 16.16 3.44 58.65
CA PHE A 9 15.98 2.34 57.70
C PHE A 9 17.35 2.01 57.07
N ILE A 10 17.92 0.85 57.42
CA ILE A 10 19.12 0.30 56.77
C ILE A 10 18.67 -0.34 55.46
N LEU A 11 19.02 0.27 54.34
CA LEU A 11 18.81 -0.28 53.00
C LEU A 11 19.90 -1.32 52.70
N PHE A 12 19.56 -2.60 52.77
CA PHE A 12 20.38 -3.69 52.23
C PHE A 12 20.29 -3.65 50.70
N ILE A 13 21.37 -3.23 50.03
CA ILE A 13 21.53 -3.38 48.59
C ILE A 13 21.93 -4.83 48.33
N LEU A 14 20.96 -5.65 47.92
CA LEU A 14 21.20 -6.94 47.27
C LEU A 14 21.65 -6.65 45.83
N LEU A 15 22.95 -6.80 45.57
CA LEU A 15 23.52 -6.91 44.22
C LEU A 15 22.99 -8.19 43.58
N GLY A 16 21.91 -8.07 42.80
CA GLY A 16 21.54 -9.08 41.83
C GLY A 16 22.49 -8.98 40.65
N CYS A 17 23.37 -9.98 40.48
CA CYS A 17 24.09 -10.18 39.23
C CYS A 17 23.08 -10.50 38.12
N SER A 18 22.68 -9.51 37.34
CA SER A 18 22.14 -9.75 36.00
C SER A 18 23.33 -10.18 35.12
N GLY A 19 23.42 -11.47 34.82
CA GLY A 19 24.40 -12.04 33.91
C GLY A 19 24.13 -11.65 32.46
N THR A 20 24.18 -10.36 32.16
CA THR A 20 24.31 -9.89 30.78
C THR A 20 25.76 -10.14 30.38
N THR A 21 26.00 -11.20 29.60
CA THR A 21 27.26 -11.39 28.89
C THR A 21 27.54 -10.10 28.11
N PRO A 22 28.69 -9.44 28.32
CA PRO A 22 29.00 -8.22 27.60
C PRO A 22 29.04 -8.53 26.10
N ILE A 23 28.31 -7.74 25.30
CA ILE A 23 28.38 -7.78 23.84
C ILE A 23 29.80 -7.42 23.45
N VAL A 24 30.46 -8.27 22.66
CA VAL A 24 31.84 -8.05 22.23
C VAL A 24 31.91 -6.85 21.29
N VAL A 25 32.85 -5.94 21.53
CA VAL A 25 33.08 -4.74 20.73
C VAL A 25 33.82 -5.13 19.44
N GLU A 26 33.56 -4.40 18.35
CA GLU A 26 34.23 -4.62 17.07
C GLU A 26 35.76 -4.64 17.23
N GLY A 27 36.41 -5.72 16.76
CA GLY A 27 37.87 -5.90 16.80
C GLY A 27 38.42 -6.70 17.98
N GLU A 28 37.60 -7.14 18.95
CA GLU A 28 38.03 -8.02 20.05
C GLU A 28 37.47 -9.45 19.89
N GLY A 29 38.27 -10.49 20.13
CA GLY A 29 37.86 -11.91 20.02
C GLY A 29 37.98 -12.52 18.62
N SER A 30 37.43 -13.72 18.42
CA SER A 30 37.51 -14.45 17.15
C SER A 30 36.61 -13.81 16.09
N LYS A 31 37.18 -13.53 14.92
CA LYS A 31 36.44 -13.01 13.78
C LYS A 31 35.66 -14.11 13.07
N ILE A 32 34.38 -13.89 12.84
CA ILE A 32 33.53 -14.74 12.01
C ILE A 32 33.07 -13.92 10.81
N ILE A 33 33.38 -14.41 9.62
CA ILE A 33 32.86 -13.88 8.36
C ILE A 33 31.91 -14.88 7.71
N GLY A 34 31.10 -14.44 6.76
CA GLY A 34 30.29 -15.34 5.95
C GLY A 34 29.41 -14.61 4.97
N THR A 35 28.70 -15.38 4.16
CA THR A 35 27.72 -14.87 3.21
C THR A 35 26.37 -15.52 3.48
N ILE A 36 25.30 -14.72 3.45
CA ILE A 36 23.92 -15.20 3.50
C ILE A 36 23.38 -15.28 2.07
N THR A 37 22.90 -16.45 1.69
CA THR A 37 22.31 -16.70 0.37
C THR A 37 20.96 -17.38 0.49
N TYR A 38 20.15 -17.31 -0.55
CA TYR A 38 18.87 -18.01 -0.64
C TYR A 38 18.64 -18.49 -2.08
N ASP A 39 17.81 -19.50 -2.25
CA ASP A 39 17.35 -19.92 -3.58
C ASP A 39 16.31 -18.92 -4.12
N ARG A 40 16.62 -18.29 -5.25
CA ARG A 40 15.67 -17.50 -6.05
C ARG A 40 15.21 -18.37 -7.22
N VAL A 41 13.91 -18.57 -7.32
CA VAL A 41 13.30 -19.28 -8.46
C VAL A 41 12.87 -18.22 -9.47
N PRO A 42 13.44 -18.18 -10.69
CA PRO A 42 13.02 -17.23 -11.70
C PRO A 42 11.69 -17.65 -12.33
N VAL A 43 11.03 -16.68 -12.96
CA VAL A 43 9.82 -16.92 -13.76
C VAL A 43 10.17 -17.04 -15.23
N GLU A 44 9.50 -17.98 -15.89
CA GLU A 44 9.51 -18.14 -17.34
C GLU A 44 8.13 -17.84 -17.88
N VAL A 45 8.05 -17.01 -18.92
CA VAL A 45 6.83 -16.82 -19.70
C VAL A 45 6.94 -17.66 -20.96
N ASP A 46 6.01 -18.59 -21.16
CA ASP A 46 6.01 -19.43 -22.35
C ASP A 46 5.41 -18.74 -23.59
N THR A 47 5.55 -19.38 -24.75
CA THR A 47 5.07 -18.83 -26.03
C THR A 47 3.55 -18.66 -26.10
N MET A 48 2.79 -19.30 -25.21
CA MET A 48 1.34 -19.17 -25.11
C MET A 48 0.92 -18.09 -24.10
N GLY A 49 1.89 -17.49 -23.41
CA GLY A 49 1.65 -16.42 -22.47
C GLY A 49 1.30 -16.87 -21.06
N SER A 50 1.73 -18.06 -20.64
CA SER A 50 1.65 -18.46 -19.23
C SER A 50 2.96 -18.12 -18.53
N ALA A 51 2.88 -17.35 -17.44
CA ALA A 51 3.96 -17.29 -16.45
C ALA A 51 4.03 -18.61 -15.68
N ARG A 52 5.22 -19.01 -15.23
CA ARG A 52 5.44 -20.16 -14.34
C ARG A 52 6.78 -20.05 -13.63
N LEU A 53 6.88 -20.65 -12.44
CA LEU A 53 8.17 -20.80 -11.76
C LEU A 53 9.07 -21.81 -12.51
N ASN A 54 10.30 -21.41 -12.82
CA ASN A 54 11.30 -22.27 -13.43
C ASN A 54 12.31 -22.77 -12.38
N TYR A 55 11.90 -23.82 -11.64
CA TYR A 55 12.75 -24.45 -10.63
C TYR A 55 14.07 -25.01 -11.17
N ALA A 56 14.13 -25.38 -12.45
CA ALA A 56 15.37 -25.88 -13.07
C ALA A 56 16.42 -24.78 -13.28
N GLN A 57 16.02 -23.51 -13.25
CA GLN A 57 16.90 -22.34 -13.33
C GLN A 57 17.04 -21.61 -11.99
N THR A 58 16.73 -22.29 -10.88
CA THR A 58 16.97 -21.76 -9.53
C THR A 58 18.42 -21.32 -9.39
N TYR A 59 18.63 -20.10 -8.89
CA TYR A 59 19.95 -19.54 -8.68
C TYR A 59 20.09 -18.98 -7.26
N ARG A 60 21.34 -18.76 -6.82
CA ARG A 60 21.62 -18.22 -5.49
C ARG A 60 21.49 -16.69 -5.49
N GLY A 61 20.45 -16.19 -4.85
CA GLY A 61 20.33 -14.79 -4.43
C GLY A 61 21.18 -14.49 -3.19
N THR A 62 21.41 -13.21 -2.92
CA THR A 62 22.15 -12.74 -1.73
C THR A 62 21.21 -12.09 -0.73
N GLY A 63 21.33 -12.46 0.54
CA GLY A 63 20.53 -11.88 1.61
C GLY A 63 21.08 -10.53 2.04
N LYS A 64 20.58 -9.42 1.48
CA LYS A 64 21.11 -8.06 1.65
C LYS A 64 20.54 -7.38 2.89
N TYR A 65 21.38 -6.65 3.63
CA TYR A 65 20.97 -5.82 4.78
C TYR A 65 20.23 -6.56 5.90
N LEU A 66 20.39 -7.88 5.97
CA LEU A 66 19.71 -8.74 6.92
C LEU A 66 20.35 -8.64 8.30
N VAL A 67 19.54 -8.65 9.36
CA VAL A 67 20.02 -8.75 10.74
C VAL A 67 20.64 -10.12 10.97
N ILE A 68 21.91 -10.13 11.37
CA ILE A 68 22.67 -11.35 11.70
C ILE A 68 23.05 -11.31 13.17
N LYS A 69 22.85 -12.43 13.88
CA LYS A 69 23.29 -12.58 15.27
C LYS A 69 24.16 -13.82 15.44
N ALA A 70 25.22 -13.66 16.23
CA ALA A 70 25.93 -14.78 16.84
C ALA A 70 25.28 -15.11 18.18
N LEU A 71 24.89 -16.37 18.35
CA LEU A 71 24.18 -16.86 19.53
C LEU A 71 24.99 -17.97 20.21
N ASP A 72 24.97 -18.01 21.55
CA ASP A 72 25.54 -19.12 22.31
C ASP A 72 24.61 -20.35 22.36
N GLU A 73 25.03 -21.38 23.10
CA GLU A 73 24.26 -22.61 23.33
C GLU A 73 22.90 -22.39 24.00
N ASN A 74 22.73 -21.28 24.73
CA ASN A 74 21.50 -20.89 25.41
C ASN A 74 20.67 -19.88 24.60
N ASN A 75 21.03 -19.64 23.33
CA ASN A 75 20.48 -18.61 22.45
C ASN A 75 20.65 -17.17 22.96
N GLN A 76 21.63 -16.90 23.84
CA GLN A 76 22.00 -15.54 24.21
C GLN A 76 22.78 -14.87 23.09
N VAL A 77 22.53 -13.59 22.86
CA VAL A 77 23.21 -12.82 21.81
C VAL A 77 24.61 -12.46 22.28
N LEU A 78 25.62 -12.96 21.56
CA LEU A 78 27.03 -12.62 21.80
C LEU A 78 27.46 -11.40 20.99
N ALA A 79 26.98 -11.31 19.75
CA ALA A 79 27.24 -10.21 18.82
C ALA A 79 26.13 -10.10 17.77
N GLN A 80 26.00 -8.92 17.16
CA GLN A 80 25.04 -8.67 16.08
C GLN A 80 25.64 -7.72 15.02
N THR A 81 25.20 -7.88 13.77
CA THR A 81 25.57 -7.04 12.64
C THR A 81 24.47 -7.10 11.58
N THR A 82 24.69 -6.45 10.44
CA THR A 82 23.86 -6.62 9.23
C THR A 82 24.70 -7.09 8.06
N SER A 83 24.15 -7.91 7.17
CA SER A 83 24.82 -8.20 5.91
C SER A 83 24.90 -6.97 4.99
N ASN A 84 25.91 -6.90 4.13
CA ASN A 84 26.07 -5.81 3.16
C ASN A 84 25.20 -6.03 1.90
N ASN A 85 25.40 -5.19 0.87
CA ASN A 85 24.66 -5.24 -0.40
C ASN A 85 24.98 -6.46 -1.29
N VAL A 86 25.95 -7.29 -0.90
CA VAL A 86 26.28 -8.58 -1.54
C VAL A 86 26.09 -9.76 -0.59
N GLY A 87 25.42 -9.54 0.55
CA GLY A 87 25.06 -10.58 1.52
C GLY A 87 26.18 -11.02 2.46
N GLU A 88 27.33 -10.35 2.45
CA GLU A 88 28.45 -10.66 3.34
C GLU A 88 28.27 -10.02 4.71
N TYR A 89 28.73 -10.68 5.76
CA TYR A 89 28.75 -10.15 7.12
C TYR A 89 30.09 -10.39 7.81
N THR A 90 30.36 -9.61 8.85
CA THR A 90 31.49 -9.79 9.76
C THR A 90 31.04 -9.54 11.19
N LEU A 91 31.42 -10.45 12.10
CA LEU A 91 31.15 -10.40 13.53
C LEU A 91 32.41 -10.76 14.30
N TYR A 92 32.47 -10.30 15.55
CA TYR A 92 33.51 -10.67 16.51
C TYR A 92 32.82 -11.30 17.72
N VAL A 93 33.32 -12.45 18.18
CA VAL A 93 32.72 -13.21 19.29
C VAL A 93 33.81 -13.65 20.27
N PRO A 94 33.46 -13.99 21.52
CA PRO A 94 34.45 -14.51 22.46
C PRO A 94 35.14 -15.76 21.91
N GLU A 95 36.45 -15.87 22.12
CA GLU A 95 37.23 -17.04 21.73
C GLU A 95 36.75 -18.30 22.45
N ASN A 96 37.04 -19.45 21.86
CA ASN A 96 36.80 -20.76 22.45
C ASN A 96 35.34 -21.01 22.92
N THR A 97 34.37 -20.30 22.33
CA THR A 97 32.97 -20.28 22.75
C THR A 97 32.10 -21.01 21.72
N ALA A 98 31.13 -21.80 22.19
CA ALA A 98 30.17 -22.42 21.29
C ALA A 98 29.22 -21.37 20.72
N VAL A 99 29.27 -21.15 19.40
CA VAL A 99 28.52 -20.11 18.71
C VAL A 99 27.76 -20.71 17.53
N LYS A 100 26.53 -20.27 17.29
CA LYS A 100 25.82 -20.45 16.01
C LYS A 100 25.51 -19.09 15.41
N ILE A 101 25.48 -19.02 14.08
CA ILE A 101 25.06 -17.82 13.36
C ILE A 101 23.60 -17.99 12.98
N ARG A 102 22.80 -16.95 13.22
CA ARG A 102 21.39 -16.88 12.82
C ARG A 102 21.15 -15.62 12.01
N ALA A 103 20.63 -15.77 10.80
CA ALA A 103 20.13 -14.68 9.97
C ALA A 103 18.61 -14.58 10.14
N TYR A 104 18.13 -13.36 10.36
CA TYR A 104 16.70 -13.08 10.51
C TYR A 104 16.16 -12.54 9.19
N ALA A 105 14.91 -12.90 8.85
CA ALA A 105 14.15 -12.25 7.79
C ALA A 105 13.71 -10.85 8.24
N ARG A 106 14.70 -9.99 8.51
CA ARG A 106 14.55 -8.61 8.92
C ARG A 106 15.67 -7.77 8.32
N MET A 107 15.31 -6.72 7.61
CA MET A 107 16.23 -5.66 7.20
C MET A 107 16.17 -4.53 8.21
N PHE A 108 17.31 -4.12 8.76
CA PHE A 108 17.38 -3.05 9.74
C PHE A 108 18.54 -2.11 9.47
N LYS A 109 18.25 -0.80 9.46
CA LYS A 109 19.25 0.26 9.49
C LYS A 109 18.68 1.38 10.33
N GLU A 110 19.35 1.69 11.43
CA GLU A 110 18.90 2.69 12.39
C GLU A 110 18.59 4.02 11.69
N ASN A 111 17.42 4.59 11.98
CA ASN A 111 16.92 5.83 11.38
C ASN A 111 16.76 5.81 9.85
N VAL A 112 16.79 4.64 9.21
CA VAL A 112 16.56 4.53 7.75
C VAL A 112 15.47 3.51 7.43
N TRP A 113 15.53 2.27 7.93
CA TRP A 113 14.48 1.28 7.68
C TRP A 113 14.43 0.16 8.73
N ASP A 114 13.23 -0.40 8.92
CA ASP A 114 12.97 -1.60 9.72
C ASP A 114 11.85 -2.41 9.07
N LEU A 115 12.20 -3.49 8.37
CA LEU A 115 11.25 -4.36 7.68
C LEU A 115 11.42 -5.79 8.16
N SER A 116 10.33 -6.51 8.40
CA SER A 116 10.38 -7.91 8.85
C SER A 116 9.33 -8.76 8.15
N VAL A 117 9.71 -9.97 7.75
CA VAL A 117 8.77 -11.00 7.31
C VAL A 117 8.44 -11.92 8.49
N VAL A 118 7.15 -12.11 8.76
CA VAL A 118 6.65 -12.88 9.90
C VAL A 118 5.56 -13.86 9.50
N ASP A 119 5.46 -14.95 10.24
CA ASP A 119 4.40 -15.94 10.10
C ASP A 119 3.15 -15.48 10.86
N ASN A 120 2.19 -14.90 10.15
CA ASN A 120 0.91 -14.50 10.71
C ASN A 120 0.09 -15.66 11.27
N THR A 121 0.34 -16.89 10.82
CA THR A 121 -0.33 -18.11 11.32
C THR A 121 0.35 -18.71 12.55
N ASN A 122 1.51 -18.18 12.91
CA ASN A 122 2.27 -18.58 14.09
C ASN A 122 2.63 -17.37 14.97
N GLN A 123 1.61 -16.63 15.42
CA GLN A 123 1.74 -15.51 16.36
C GLN A 123 2.73 -14.43 15.90
N LYS A 124 2.84 -14.19 14.59
CA LYS A 124 3.80 -13.25 13.98
C LYS A 124 5.26 -13.58 14.35
N SER A 125 5.59 -14.86 14.43
CA SER A 125 6.97 -15.31 14.64
C SER A 125 7.84 -14.93 13.45
N MET A 126 9.03 -14.41 13.72
CA MET A 126 9.97 -13.99 12.68
C MET A 126 10.70 -15.20 12.07
N TYR A 127 10.78 -15.24 10.75
CA TYR A 127 11.55 -16.28 10.05
C TYR A 127 13.05 -16.10 10.25
N VAL A 128 13.77 -17.21 10.39
CA VAL A 128 15.22 -17.25 10.57
C VAL A 128 15.82 -18.47 9.87
N ILE A 129 17.07 -18.35 9.44
CA ILE A 129 17.93 -19.51 9.15
C ILE A 129 19.09 -19.50 10.12
N GLU A 130 19.55 -20.69 10.54
CA GLU A 130 20.69 -20.80 11.44
C GLU A 130 21.63 -21.93 11.07
N GLY A 131 22.92 -21.70 11.33
CA GLY A 131 23.95 -22.71 11.20
C GLY A 131 24.07 -23.57 12.46
N SER A 132 24.89 -24.61 12.39
CA SER A 132 25.18 -25.44 13.56
C SER A 132 25.99 -24.68 14.61
N LEU A 133 25.87 -25.14 15.85
CA LEU A 133 26.68 -24.65 16.97
C LEU A 133 28.12 -25.18 16.83
N TYR A 134 29.08 -24.26 16.67
CA TYR A 134 30.50 -24.56 16.54
C TYR A 134 31.34 -23.64 17.42
N ASN A 135 32.42 -24.20 17.98
CA ASN A 135 33.38 -23.44 18.75
C ASN A 135 34.02 -22.33 17.87
N SER A 136 34.11 -21.11 18.38
CA SER A 136 34.70 -19.95 17.71
C SER A 136 36.23 -20.05 17.55
N GLY A 137 36.89 -20.93 18.31
CA GLY A 137 38.34 -21.08 18.31
C GLY A 137 39.05 -19.80 18.72
N ASP A 138 40.32 -19.68 18.35
CA ASP A 138 41.20 -18.52 18.52
C ASP A 138 41.67 -17.92 17.17
N ALA A 139 41.05 -18.37 16.07
CA ALA A 139 41.37 -17.95 14.71
C ALA A 139 40.10 -17.58 13.93
N ASP A 140 40.29 -16.79 12.86
CA ASP A 140 39.21 -16.40 11.95
C ASP A 140 38.51 -17.61 11.35
N SER A 141 37.17 -17.56 11.25
CA SER A 141 36.38 -18.62 10.63
C SER A 141 35.34 -18.08 9.65
N ARG A 142 34.97 -18.90 8.66
CA ARG A 142 33.90 -18.60 7.71
C ARG A 142 32.67 -19.46 8.01
N ARG A 143 31.49 -18.84 8.10
CA ARG A 143 30.21 -19.49 8.42
C ARG A 143 29.11 -19.01 7.49
N ASP A 144 29.01 -19.61 6.31
CA ASP A 144 27.97 -19.25 5.34
C ASP A 144 26.63 -19.89 5.72
N LEU A 145 25.54 -19.19 5.39
CA LEU A 145 24.18 -19.73 5.50
C LEU A 145 23.50 -19.68 4.14
N HIS A 146 22.70 -20.70 3.88
CA HIS A 146 21.94 -20.82 2.65
C HIS A 146 20.51 -21.27 2.97
N ALA A 147 19.53 -20.50 2.51
CA ALA A 147 18.12 -20.84 2.61
C ALA A 147 17.65 -21.55 1.33
N PRO A 148 17.29 -22.84 1.38
CA PRO A 148 16.78 -23.55 0.20
C PRO A 148 15.34 -23.14 -0.13
N SER A 149 14.93 -23.35 -1.39
CA SER A 149 13.56 -23.08 -1.86
C SER A 149 12.51 -24.03 -1.27
N GLY A 150 12.92 -25.17 -0.75
CA GLY A 150 12.02 -26.23 -0.30
C GLY A 150 11.56 -27.19 -1.42
N TRP A 151 11.90 -26.90 -2.67
CA TRP A 151 11.57 -27.73 -3.84
C TRP A 151 12.55 -28.88 -4.02
N ASP A 152 12.06 -30.11 -4.14
CA ASP A 152 12.88 -31.32 -4.30
C ASP A 152 13.00 -31.83 -5.75
N GLY A 153 12.41 -31.09 -6.69
CA GLY A 153 12.30 -31.48 -8.10
C GLY A 153 10.91 -31.98 -8.50
N GLN A 154 10.02 -32.26 -7.54
CA GLN A 154 8.64 -32.70 -7.79
C GLN A 154 7.59 -31.87 -7.05
N SER A 155 7.89 -31.47 -5.81
CA SER A 155 6.98 -30.72 -4.95
C SER A 155 7.76 -29.92 -3.90
N TYR A 156 7.06 -29.02 -3.20
CA TYR A 156 7.56 -28.46 -1.94
C TYR A 156 7.47 -29.51 -0.82
N SER A 157 8.50 -30.35 -0.68
CA SER A 157 8.58 -31.38 0.37
C SER A 157 9.49 -31.00 1.55
N GLN A 158 10.25 -29.90 1.41
CA GLN A 158 11.11 -29.33 2.43
C GLN A 158 10.62 -27.92 2.85
N PRO A 159 11.08 -27.38 3.99
CA PRO A 159 10.78 -26.01 4.37
C PRO A 159 11.15 -25.01 3.27
N ARG A 160 10.25 -24.05 3.01
CA ARG A 160 10.43 -22.95 2.04
C ARG A 160 11.24 -21.80 2.66
N ASP A 161 12.40 -22.11 3.19
CA ASP A 161 13.22 -21.17 3.99
C ASP A 161 13.67 -19.95 3.17
N ALA A 162 13.79 -20.08 1.85
CA ALA A 162 14.17 -18.98 0.96
C ALA A 162 13.11 -17.88 0.83
N ALA A 163 11.82 -18.22 0.98
CA ALA A 163 10.70 -17.33 0.66
C ALA A 163 10.74 -15.98 1.42
N PRO A 164 10.94 -15.94 2.75
CA PRO A 164 11.05 -14.69 3.49
C PRO A 164 12.20 -13.78 3.01
N PHE A 165 13.31 -14.36 2.54
CA PHE A 165 14.46 -13.60 2.06
C PHE A 165 14.28 -13.12 0.62
N ALA A 166 13.61 -13.91 -0.23
CA ALA A 166 13.22 -13.51 -1.58
C ALA A 166 12.26 -12.32 -1.56
N ILE A 167 11.26 -12.34 -0.66
CA ILE A 167 10.32 -11.23 -0.45
C ILE A 167 11.05 -9.95 -0.05
N LEU A 168 11.96 -10.03 0.93
CA LEU A 168 12.75 -8.87 1.36
C LEU A 168 13.66 -8.33 0.24
N ASP A 169 14.23 -9.19 -0.60
CA ASP A 169 15.08 -8.74 -1.71
C ASP A 169 14.27 -8.03 -2.81
N SER A 170 13.04 -8.48 -3.08
CA SER A 170 12.11 -7.79 -3.98
C SER A 170 11.77 -6.38 -3.44
N ILE A 171 11.46 -6.26 -2.15
CA ILE A 171 11.21 -4.96 -1.50
C ILE A 171 12.47 -4.08 -1.49
N ASN A 172 13.64 -4.66 -1.20
CA ASN A 172 14.90 -3.94 -1.23
C ASN A 172 15.17 -3.32 -2.61
N THR A 173 14.80 -4.01 -3.69
CA THR A 173 14.98 -3.53 -5.07
C THR A 173 14.29 -2.17 -5.29
N ILE A 174 13.01 -2.04 -4.93
CA ILE A 174 12.30 -0.77 -5.05
C ILE A 174 12.78 0.27 -4.01
N MET A 175 13.09 -0.15 -2.79
CA MET A 175 13.64 0.77 -1.78
C MET A 175 14.94 1.43 -2.27
N GLN A 176 15.83 0.71 -2.94
CA GLN A 176 17.06 1.30 -3.49
C GLN A 176 16.76 2.35 -4.56
N LYS A 177 15.75 2.16 -5.43
CA LYS A 177 15.31 3.18 -6.39
C LYS A 177 14.82 4.44 -5.68
N VAL A 178 14.07 4.28 -4.58
CA VAL A 178 13.58 5.40 -3.76
C VAL A 178 14.72 6.12 -3.04
N ILE A 179 15.69 5.41 -2.46
CA ILE A 179 16.87 6.01 -1.82
C ILE A 179 17.70 6.81 -2.84
N LEU A 180 17.81 6.34 -4.09
CA LEU A 180 18.50 7.10 -5.14
C LEU A 180 17.77 8.40 -5.49
N ALA A 181 16.44 8.43 -5.46
CA ALA A 181 15.66 9.64 -5.68
C ALA A 181 15.68 10.59 -4.46
N SER A 182 15.71 10.04 -3.24
CA SER A 182 15.70 10.77 -1.98
C SER A 182 16.65 10.11 -0.95
N PRO A 183 17.93 10.53 -0.89
CA PRO A 183 18.93 9.90 -0.01
C PRO A 183 18.65 10.03 1.49
N ASP A 184 17.88 11.06 1.89
CA ASP A 184 17.52 11.34 3.28
C ASP A 184 16.19 10.69 3.68
N ILE A 185 15.58 9.86 2.81
CA ILE A 185 14.30 9.22 3.10
C ILE A 185 14.43 8.25 4.29
N GLN A 186 13.43 8.29 5.16
CA GLN A 186 13.28 7.35 6.27
C GLN A 186 12.04 6.51 6.04
N PHE A 187 12.23 5.20 5.93
CA PHE A 187 11.12 4.27 5.77
C PHE A 187 10.48 3.97 7.12
N PRO A 188 9.15 4.16 7.25
CA PRO A 188 8.41 3.64 8.39
C PRO A 188 8.59 2.13 8.52
N GLN A 189 8.38 1.62 9.72
CA GLN A 189 8.39 0.18 9.94
C GLN A 189 7.34 -0.50 9.04
N LEU A 190 7.73 -1.61 8.42
CA LEU A 190 6.85 -2.43 7.61
C LEU A 190 6.90 -3.88 8.05
N LEU A 191 5.74 -4.44 8.36
CA LEU A 191 5.57 -5.84 8.66
C LEU A 191 4.96 -6.54 7.44
N ILE A 192 5.61 -7.61 6.99
CA ILE A 192 5.17 -8.43 5.88
C ILE A 192 4.73 -9.78 6.44
N ASN A 193 3.45 -10.08 6.31
CA ASN A 193 2.84 -11.32 6.76
C ASN A 193 2.88 -12.32 5.62
N TRP A 194 3.71 -13.35 5.75
CA TRP A 194 3.80 -14.44 4.79
C TRP A 194 3.80 -15.76 5.56
N SER A 195 3.14 -16.77 4.99
CA SER A 195 3.15 -18.13 5.52
C SER A 195 2.78 -19.09 4.40
N VAL A 196 3.26 -20.33 4.48
CA VAL A 196 2.78 -21.42 3.61
C VAL A 196 1.28 -21.72 3.80
N ASN A 197 0.68 -21.20 4.86
CA ASN A 197 -0.75 -21.30 5.14
C ASN A 197 -1.54 -20.10 4.61
N ASN A 198 -0.89 -19.08 4.03
CA ASN A 198 -1.60 -17.95 3.44
C ASN A 198 -2.22 -18.39 2.11
N VAL A 199 -3.54 -18.57 2.14
CA VAL A 199 -4.35 -19.10 1.04
C VAL A 199 -5.23 -18.04 0.39
N SER A 200 -5.57 -18.27 -0.88
CA SER A 200 -6.39 -17.39 -1.73
C SER A 200 -7.90 -17.49 -1.37
N VAL A 201 -8.20 -17.41 -0.08
CA VAL A 201 -9.55 -17.43 0.49
C VAL A 201 -9.63 -16.33 1.54
N GLY A 202 -10.55 -15.38 1.37
CA GLY A 202 -10.74 -14.29 2.33
C GLY A 202 -11.36 -14.75 3.64
N GLY A 203 -10.83 -14.29 4.77
CA GLY A 203 -11.35 -14.64 6.09
C GLY A 203 -10.47 -14.20 7.23
N ASN A 204 -10.19 -15.13 8.16
CA ASN A 204 -9.34 -14.84 9.31
C ASN A 204 -7.85 -14.91 8.92
N THR A 205 -7.20 -13.75 8.84
CA THR A 205 -5.78 -13.64 8.47
C THR A 205 -4.84 -14.34 9.46
N SER A 206 -5.22 -14.56 10.72
CA SER A 206 -4.43 -15.38 11.67
C SER A 206 -4.45 -16.87 11.36
N LEU A 207 -5.36 -17.33 10.49
CA LEU A 207 -5.41 -18.69 9.95
C LEU A 207 -4.84 -18.77 8.53
N GLY A 208 -4.34 -17.66 7.99
CA GLY A 208 -3.83 -17.56 6.63
C GLY A 208 -4.91 -17.33 5.56
N GLN A 209 -6.17 -17.08 5.95
CA GLN A 209 -7.23 -16.75 5.00
C GLN A 209 -7.13 -15.27 4.58
N ILE A 210 -6.21 -14.95 3.67
CA ILE A 210 -5.90 -13.57 3.28
C ILE A 210 -6.59 -13.13 1.97
N GLY A 211 -7.09 -14.09 1.18
CA GLY A 211 -7.83 -13.81 -0.06
C GLY A 211 -6.94 -13.49 -1.25
N THR A 212 -6.02 -12.54 -1.11
CA THR A 212 -5.01 -12.19 -2.11
C THR A 212 -3.79 -11.54 -1.43
N SER A 213 -2.66 -11.48 -2.12
CA SER A 213 -1.57 -10.61 -1.71
C SER A 213 -2.04 -9.16 -1.72
N SER A 214 -1.79 -8.43 -0.63
CA SER A 214 -2.31 -7.08 -0.47
C SER A 214 -1.53 -6.25 0.55
N TYR A 215 -1.50 -4.95 0.34
CA TYR A 215 -1.22 -3.96 1.38
C TYR A 215 -2.52 -3.41 1.99
N THR A 216 -2.58 -3.32 3.32
CA THR A 216 -3.73 -2.76 4.04
C THR A 216 -3.33 -1.55 4.88
N SER A 217 -3.88 -0.37 4.57
CA SER A 217 -3.62 0.87 5.33
C SER A 217 -4.20 0.85 6.76
N ASP A 218 -5.21 0.01 7.03
CA ASP A 218 -5.84 -0.09 8.35
C ASP A 218 -4.88 -0.60 9.44
N ASP A 219 -4.00 -1.56 9.10
CA ASP A 219 -2.97 -2.08 10.01
C ASP A 219 -1.54 -1.74 9.56
N GLY A 220 -1.38 -1.16 8.37
CA GLY A 220 -0.11 -0.75 7.79
C GLY A 220 0.78 -1.91 7.35
N ASN A 221 0.22 -3.11 7.15
CA ASN A 221 0.99 -4.30 6.83
C ASN A 221 0.82 -4.75 5.38
N MET A 222 1.78 -5.55 4.91
CA MET A 222 1.63 -6.35 3.70
C MET A 222 1.24 -7.79 4.06
N TRP A 223 0.48 -8.43 3.19
CA TRP A 223 0.05 -9.81 3.26
C TRP A 223 0.44 -10.47 1.95
N ILE A 224 1.17 -11.58 2.00
CA ILE A 224 1.70 -12.26 0.81
C ILE A 224 1.22 -13.72 0.83
N LEU A 225 0.71 -14.20 -0.30
CA LEU A 225 0.25 -15.57 -0.47
C LEU A 225 1.42 -16.57 -0.43
N GLY A 226 1.13 -17.75 0.09
CA GLY A 226 2.02 -18.90 0.12
C GLY A 226 1.35 -20.19 -0.35
N ASP A 227 0.23 -20.08 -1.07
CA ASP A 227 -0.71 -21.15 -1.39
C ASP A 227 -0.18 -22.06 -2.51
N ALA A 228 0.73 -22.97 -2.13
CA ALA A 228 1.34 -23.88 -3.08
C ALA A 228 0.28 -24.66 -3.87
N ASN A 229 0.45 -24.70 -5.20
CA ASN A 229 -0.46 -25.32 -6.17
C ASN A 229 -1.74 -24.54 -6.48
N SER A 230 -1.95 -23.40 -5.84
CA SER A 230 -3.04 -22.47 -6.15
C SER A 230 -2.47 -21.13 -6.61
N ASP A 231 -1.80 -20.40 -5.72
CA ASP A 231 -1.35 -19.03 -5.93
C ASP A 231 -0.29 -18.67 -4.87
N THR A 232 0.95 -18.48 -5.30
CA THR A 232 2.05 -18.28 -4.35
C THR A 232 3.02 -17.22 -4.85
N ASP A 233 3.20 -16.19 -4.03
CA ASP A 233 3.79 -14.94 -4.50
C ASP A 233 5.22 -14.70 -4.02
N GLU A 234 5.84 -15.63 -3.28
CA GLU A 234 7.15 -15.36 -2.65
C GLU A 234 8.28 -15.06 -3.65
N TYR A 235 8.09 -15.48 -4.91
CA TYR A 235 9.02 -15.29 -6.01
C TYR A 235 8.49 -14.32 -7.06
N ASP A 236 7.25 -13.85 -6.91
CA ASP A 236 6.60 -12.92 -7.82
C ASP A 236 6.94 -11.49 -7.40
N ASP A 237 8.13 -11.05 -7.78
CA ASP A 237 8.63 -9.70 -7.44
C ASP A 237 7.70 -8.60 -7.91
N HIS A 238 7.08 -8.75 -9.07
CA HIS A 238 6.13 -7.77 -9.56
C HIS A 238 4.90 -7.62 -8.65
N ILE A 239 4.37 -8.72 -8.08
CA ILE A 239 3.30 -8.70 -7.08
C ILE A 239 3.78 -8.06 -5.77
N ILE A 240 4.93 -8.51 -5.25
CA ILE A 240 5.47 -8.00 -3.99
C ILE A 240 5.75 -6.48 -4.08
N ILE A 241 6.31 -6.01 -5.19
CA ILE A 241 6.62 -4.59 -5.39
C ILE A 241 5.36 -3.77 -5.64
N HIS A 242 4.35 -4.33 -6.33
CA HIS A 242 3.04 -3.71 -6.48
C HIS A 242 2.43 -3.40 -5.10
N GLU A 243 2.39 -4.39 -4.19
CA GLU A 243 1.86 -4.16 -2.84
C GLU A 243 2.72 -3.18 -2.03
N TRP A 244 4.04 -3.22 -2.21
CA TRP A 244 4.92 -2.22 -1.61
C TRP A 244 4.65 -0.80 -2.14
N ALA A 245 4.23 -0.66 -3.40
CA ALA A 245 3.88 0.64 -3.97
C ALA A 245 2.64 1.24 -3.28
N HIS A 246 1.67 0.43 -2.86
CA HIS A 246 0.55 0.91 -2.04
C HIS A 246 0.99 1.32 -0.62
N PHE A 247 1.95 0.61 -0.02
CA PHE A 247 2.61 1.07 1.20
C PHE A 247 3.27 2.44 0.97
N PHE A 248 3.92 2.63 -0.18
CA PHE A 248 4.51 3.91 -0.53
C PHE A 248 3.46 5.03 -0.64
N GLU A 249 2.34 4.76 -1.30
CA GLU A 249 1.25 5.72 -1.43
C GLU A 249 0.71 6.15 -0.06
N ASP A 250 0.50 5.20 0.85
CA ASP A 250 -0.02 5.48 2.20
C ASP A 250 0.97 6.27 3.07
N LYS A 251 2.27 5.95 3.00
CA LYS A 251 3.27 6.51 3.92
C LYS A 251 3.95 7.78 3.44
N PHE A 252 4.16 7.94 2.14
CA PHE A 252 4.95 9.06 1.60
C PHE A 252 4.14 9.99 0.70
N SER A 253 3.10 9.47 0.06
CA SER A 253 2.20 10.21 -0.82
C SER A 253 0.82 10.34 -0.17
N ARG A 254 -0.22 10.02 -0.94
CA ARG A 254 -1.61 9.86 -0.54
C ARG A 254 -2.22 8.76 -1.40
N SER A 255 -3.10 7.95 -0.83
CA SER A 255 -4.00 7.06 -1.58
C SER A 255 -5.45 7.33 -1.18
N ASP A 256 -6.27 7.71 -2.16
CA ASP A 256 -7.73 7.83 -1.98
C ASP A 256 -8.48 6.59 -2.51
N SER A 257 -7.76 5.53 -2.91
CA SER A 257 -8.35 4.28 -3.42
C SER A 257 -9.32 3.67 -2.41
N ILE A 258 -10.44 3.17 -2.93
CA ILE A 258 -11.44 2.39 -2.18
C ILE A 258 -11.23 0.87 -2.33
N GLY A 259 -10.24 0.48 -3.14
CA GLY A 259 -9.89 -0.89 -3.48
C GLY A 259 -11.04 -1.73 -4.05
N GLY A 260 -11.03 -3.03 -3.76
CA GLY A 260 -11.99 -4.03 -4.25
C GLY A 260 -11.62 -4.65 -5.60
N GLY A 261 -12.37 -5.69 -5.99
CA GLY A 261 -12.09 -6.49 -7.19
C GLY A 261 -11.95 -5.70 -8.49
N HIS A 262 -10.91 -5.96 -9.26
CA HIS A 262 -10.62 -5.31 -10.53
C HIS A 262 -9.84 -6.21 -11.49
N SER A 263 -9.76 -5.79 -12.74
CA SER A 263 -8.95 -6.45 -13.78
C SER A 263 -8.46 -5.41 -14.78
N SER A 264 -7.43 -5.75 -15.55
CA SER A 264 -6.76 -4.83 -16.48
C SER A 264 -7.70 -4.21 -17.54
N GLY A 265 -8.78 -4.89 -17.90
CA GLY A 265 -9.76 -4.43 -18.87
C GLY A 265 -10.91 -3.59 -18.30
N ASP A 266 -10.98 -3.39 -16.97
CA ASP A 266 -12.11 -2.72 -16.33
C ASP A 266 -12.11 -1.19 -16.54
N ALA A 267 -13.31 -0.62 -16.56
CA ALA A 267 -13.49 0.82 -16.38
C ALA A 267 -13.74 1.11 -14.90
N LEU A 268 -12.73 1.68 -14.23
CA LEU A 268 -12.67 1.81 -12.78
C LEU A 268 -13.02 3.23 -12.29
N ASP A 269 -13.31 3.32 -11.00
CA ASP A 269 -13.20 4.55 -10.23
C ASP A 269 -11.78 5.13 -10.41
N ILE A 270 -11.65 6.44 -10.66
CA ILE A 270 -10.37 7.10 -10.95
C ILE A 270 -9.31 6.90 -9.86
N ARG A 271 -9.74 6.70 -8.62
CA ARG A 271 -8.87 6.50 -7.46
C ARG A 271 -8.26 5.11 -7.47
N VAL A 272 -9.06 4.12 -7.87
CA VAL A 272 -8.63 2.72 -8.01
C VAL A 272 -7.78 2.58 -9.27
N ALA A 273 -8.24 3.08 -10.42
CA ALA A 273 -7.47 3.06 -11.66
C ALA A 273 -6.04 3.59 -11.46
N PHE A 274 -5.91 4.69 -10.71
CA PHE A 274 -4.61 5.28 -10.43
C PHE A 274 -3.76 4.46 -9.48
N GLY A 275 -4.31 4.02 -8.35
CA GLY A 275 -3.57 3.18 -7.39
C GLY A 275 -3.06 1.91 -8.06
N GLU A 276 -3.92 1.16 -8.74
CA GLU A 276 -3.56 -0.10 -9.40
C GLU A 276 -2.56 0.08 -10.53
N GLY A 277 -2.77 1.11 -11.36
CA GLY A 277 -1.85 1.46 -12.43
C GLY A 277 -0.48 1.89 -11.90
N PHE A 278 -0.46 2.63 -10.79
CA PHE A 278 0.78 3.01 -10.10
C PHE A 278 1.51 1.80 -9.53
N GLY A 279 0.81 0.88 -8.87
CA GLY A 279 1.39 -0.37 -8.36
C GLY A 279 2.04 -1.21 -9.46
N ASN A 280 1.33 -1.38 -10.58
CA ASN A 280 1.87 -2.09 -11.75
C ASN A 280 3.10 -1.39 -12.31
N ALA A 281 3.04 -0.09 -12.59
CA ALA A 281 4.18 0.65 -13.13
C ALA A 281 5.39 0.61 -12.20
N MET A 282 5.19 0.81 -10.90
CA MET A 282 6.27 0.80 -9.90
C MET A 282 7.01 -0.53 -9.88
N SER A 283 6.31 -1.64 -10.07
CA SER A 283 6.95 -2.95 -10.18
C SER A 283 7.96 -3.01 -11.34
N ALA A 284 7.58 -2.53 -12.53
CA ALA A 284 8.47 -2.51 -13.70
C ALA A 284 9.57 -1.46 -13.61
N ILE A 285 9.27 -0.27 -13.07
CA ILE A 285 10.25 0.78 -12.80
C ILE A 285 11.33 0.29 -11.83
N ALA A 286 10.93 -0.47 -10.80
CA ALA A 286 11.84 -1.01 -9.80
C ALA A 286 12.80 -2.04 -10.38
N THR A 287 12.27 -2.96 -11.19
CA THR A 287 13.00 -4.10 -11.75
C THR A 287 13.69 -3.78 -13.07
N ASP A 288 13.43 -2.61 -13.66
CA ASP A 288 13.82 -2.26 -15.04
C ASP A 288 13.35 -3.34 -16.04
N ASN A 289 12.18 -3.94 -15.78
CA ASN A 289 11.61 -5.03 -16.54
C ASN A 289 10.11 -4.78 -16.76
N PRO A 290 9.62 -4.61 -18.00
CA PRO A 290 8.21 -4.35 -18.27
C PRO A 290 7.33 -5.60 -18.15
N ILE A 291 7.90 -6.78 -17.92
CA ILE A 291 7.15 -8.03 -17.83
C ILE A 291 6.62 -8.23 -16.41
N TYR A 292 5.36 -7.86 -16.20
CA TYR A 292 4.60 -8.16 -14.99
C TYR A 292 4.04 -9.58 -15.07
N PHE A 293 4.08 -10.32 -13.96
CA PHE A 293 3.60 -11.69 -13.90
C PHE A 293 3.12 -12.06 -12.50
N ASP A 294 2.37 -13.15 -12.47
CA ASP A 294 1.75 -13.78 -11.31
C ASP A 294 1.70 -15.29 -11.60
N THR A 295 2.32 -16.09 -10.73
CA THR A 295 2.46 -17.53 -10.89
C THR A 295 1.50 -18.30 -10.01
N SER A 296 0.85 -19.31 -10.60
CA SER A 296 -0.25 -20.01 -9.98
C SER A 296 -0.36 -21.47 -10.45
N GLY A 297 -1.38 -22.15 -9.94
CA GLY A 297 -1.72 -23.51 -10.31
C GLY A 297 -0.75 -24.58 -9.81
N TYR A 298 -1.05 -25.83 -10.16
CA TYR A 298 -0.30 -27.00 -9.70
C TYR A 298 1.18 -26.89 -10.05
N ASN A 299 2.06 -27.14 -9.08
CA ASN A 299 3.51 -26.96 -9.20
C ASN A 299 3.94 -25.56 -9.67
N GLN A 300 3.11 -24.53 -9.48
CA GLN A 300 3.35 -23.17 -9.97
C GLN A 300 3.66 -23.13 -11.47
N SER A 301 3.08 -24.08 -12.22
CA SER A 301 3.37 -24.28 -13.64
C SER A 301 2.41 -23.51 -14.55
N ALA A 302 1.54 -22.69 -13.98
CA ALA A 302 0.60 -21.81 -14.67
C ALA A 302 0.71 -20.40 -14.10
N GLY A 303 -0.05 -19.47 -14.67
CA GLY A 303 0.03 -18.06 -14.30
C GLY A 303 -0.42 -17.18 -15.44
N TRP A 304 -0.34 -15.89 -15.21
CA TRP A 304 -0.59 -14.89 -16.23
C TRP A 304 0.55 -13.87 -16.26
N TYR A 305 0.69 -13.18 -17.39
CA TYR A 305 1.66 -12.11 -17.53
C TYR A 305 1.07 -11.00 -18.37
N MET A 306 1.70 -9.84 -18.29
CA MET A 306 1.44 -8.71 -19.18
C MET A 306 2.73 -7.94 -19.38
N ASN A 307 2.92 -7.43 -20.59
CA ASN A 307 3.98 -6.47 -20.86
C ASN A 307 3.42 -5.05 -20.63
N ILE A 308 3.92 -4.34 -19.63
CA ILE A 308 3.43 -3.00 -19.27
C ILE A 308 3.60 -2.01 -20.44
N GLU A 309 4.71 -2.13 -21.15
CA GLU A 309 5.05 -1.31 -22.31
C GLU A 309 4.13 -1.61 -23.50
N SER A 310 4.06 -2.88 -23.93
CA SER A 310 3.58 -3.21 -25.28
C SER A 310 2.26 -3.99 -25.36
N SER A 311 1.62 -4.30 -24.22
CA SER A 311 0.32 -5.00 -24.23
C SER A 311 -0.75 -4.28 -25.07
N ALA A 312 -1.74 -5.00 -25.58
CA ALA A 312 -2.84 -4.35 -26.30
C ALA A 312 -3.61 -3.37 -25.39
N GLN A 313 -4.00 -2.21 -25.92
CA GLN A 313 -4.85 -1.26 -25.21
C GLN A 313 -6.27 -1.82 -25.05
N GLU A 314 -6.61 -2.30 -23.86
CA GLU A 314 -7.99 -2.63 -23.49
C GLU A 314 -8.63 -1.43 -22.78
N ASN A 315 -9.76 -0.94 -23.34
CA ASN A 315 -10.53 0.19 -22.81
C ASN A 315 -9.68 1.42 -22.38
N PRO A 316 -8.78 1.96 -23.24
CA PRO A 316 -7.84 2.97 -22.80
C PRO A 316 -8.51 4.30 -22.42
N GLY A 317 -8.00 4.91 -21.36
CA GLY A 317 -8.47 6.18 -20.85
C GLY A 317 -8.12 6.40 -19.38
N TRP A 318 -8.59 7.53 -18.85
CA TRP A 318 -8.31 8.00 -17.48
C TRP A 318 -8.92 7.13 -16.36
N PHE A 319 -9.73 6.14 -16.73
CA PHE A 319 -10.41 5.18 -15.86
C PHE A 319 -9.82 3.77 -15.95
N SER A 320 -8.78 3.56 -16.76
CA SER A 320 -8.13 2.27 -16.98
C SER A 320 -6.82 2.20 -16.21
N GLU A 321 -6.66 1.17 -15.38
CA GLU A 321 -5.38 0.89 -14.72
C GLU A 321 -4.29 0.59 -15.75
N ALA A 322 -4.64 -0.10 -16.84
CA ALA A 322 -3.73 -0.47 -17.93
C ALA A 322 -3.19 0.76 -18.67
N SER A 323 -4.01 1.80 -18.87
CA SER A 323 -3.54 3.08 -19.41
C SER A 323 -2.60 3.79 -18.44
N ILE A 324 -2.92 3.81 -17.15
CA ILE A 324 -2.14 4.54 -16.15
C ILE A 324 -0.76 3.92 -15.97
N GLN A 325 -0.67 2.59 -15.89
CA GLN A 325 0.63 1.93 -15.76
C GLN A 325 1.54 2.19 -16.96
N ARG A 326 0.99 2.25 -18.19
CA ARG A 326 1.79 2.48 -19.39
C ARG A 326 2.29 3.91 -19.40
N ILE A 327 1.40 4.88 -19.18
CA ILE A 327 1.79 6.28 -19.06
C ILE A 327 2.92 6.45 -18.04
N LEU A 328 2.83 5.83 -16.87
CA LEU A 328 3.88 5.95 -15.84
C LEU A 328 5.21 5.31 -16.25
N TYR A 329 5.16 4.19 -16.96
CA TYR A 329 6.36 3.49 -17.43
C TYR A 329 7.01 4.22 -18.62
N ASP A 330 6.24 4.66 -19.62
CA ASP A 330 6.70 5.53 -20.73
C ASP A 330 7.30 6.85 -20.21
N LEU A 331 6.71 7.44 -19.16
CA LEU A 331 7.29 8.65 -18.54
C LEU A 331 8.66 8.38 -17.88
N TYR A 332 8.89 7.14 -17.43
CA TYR A 332 10.08 6.72 -16.69
C TYR A 332 11.23 6.33 -17.61
N ASP A 333 10.97 5.43 -18.55
CA ASP A 333 12.01 4.65 -19.21
C ASP A 333 12.73 5.49 -20.29
N SER A 334 13.67 4.87 -21.01
CA SER A 334 14.51 5.58 -21.98
C SER A 334 14.37 5.06 -23.40
N ASN A 335 13.51 4.06 -23.62
CA ASN A 335 13.30 3.47 -24.94
C ASN A 335 12.15 4.18 -25.65
N ASN A 336 12.44 5.36 -26.18
CA ASN A 336 11.42 6.18 -26.84
C ASN A 336 10.78 5.46 -28.04
N GLU A 337 9.49 5.13 -27.94
CA GLU A 337 8.74 4.39 -28.94
C GLU A 337 7.43 5.10 -29.33
N GLY A 338 7.34 5.53 -30.59
CA GLY A 338 6.13 6.19 -31.11
C GLY A 338 5.81 7.51 -30.40
N SER A 339 4.72 7.52 -29.61
CA SER A 339 4.29 8.69 -28.83
C SER A 339 5.00 8.81 -27.49
N ASP A 340 5.76 7.79 -27.10
CA ASP A 340 6.69 7.88 -26.00
C ASP A 340 7.96 8.61 -26.45
N GLN A 341 8.10 9.83 -25.94
CA GLN A 341 9.27 10.69 -26.14
C GLN A 341 9.77 11.25 -24.80
N ALA A 342 9.19 10.79 -23.69
CA ALA A 342 9.59 11.20 -22.36
C ALA A 342 10.67 10.25 -21.85
N SER A 343 11.60 10.76 -21.04
CA SER A 343 12.58 9.92 -20.36
C SER A 343 12.96 10.59 -19.06
N LEU A 344 11.96 10.79 -18.20
CA LEU A 344 12.12 11.60 -17.00
C LEU A 344 12.97 10.87 -15.95
N GLY A 345 13.04 9.55 -16.03
CA GLY A 345 13.55 8.70 -14.97
C GLY A 345 12.69 8.78 -13.71
N PHE A 346 13.14 8.13 -12.64
CA PHE A 346 12.30 7.93 -11.46
C PHE A 346 12.12 9.19 -10.59
N ARG A 347 13.14 10.06 -10.48
CA ARG A 347 13.12 11.17 -9.53
C ARG A 347 11.97 12.18 -9.77
N PRO A 348 11.65 12.59 -11.02
CA PRO A 348 10.49 13.44 -11.29
C PRO A 348 9.15 12.80 -10.88
N ILE A 349 8.97 11.50 -11.10
CA ILE A 349 7.76 10.76 -10.69
C ILE A 349 7.66 10.74 -9.16
N PHE A 350 8.76 10.40 -8.48
CA PHE A 350 8.84 10.41 -7.01
C PHE A 350 8.47 11.78 -6.42
N ASN A 351 9.07 12.85 -6.94
CA ASN A 351 8.82 14.21 -6.45
C ASN A 351 7.34 14.61 -6.62
N ALA A 352 6.74 14.31 -7.78
CA ALA A 352 5.35 14.60 -8.05
C ALA A 352 4.42 13.91 -7.03
N MET A 353 4.68 12.63 -6.74
CA MET A 353 3.94 11.82 -5.77
C MET A 353 4.02 12.41 -4.36
N VAL A 354 5.23 12.61 -3.82
CA VAL A 354 5.39 13.06 -2.42
C VAL A 354 5.12 14.56 -2.22
N GLY A 355 5.09 15.32 -3.31
CA GLY A 355 4.90 16.76 -3.36
C GLY A 355 3.46 17.16 -3.68
N LYS A 356 3.21 17.61 -4.90
CA LYS A 356 1.91 18.22 -5.25
C LYS A 356 0.76 17.21 -5.34
N GLU A 357 1.01 15.95 -5.70
CA GLU A 357 -0.02 14.89 -5.72
C GLU A 357 -0.62 14.65 -4.33
N ARG A 358 0.25 14.46 -3.33
CA ARG A 358 -0.12 14.28 -1.92
C ARG A 358 -1.00 15.42 -1.38
N ASN A 359 -0.76 16.64 -1.86
CA ASN A 359 -1.42 17.85 -1.38
C ASN A 359 -2.56 18.32 -2.29
N ALA A 360 -2.90 17.57 -3.34
CA ALA A 360 -3.94 17.98 -4.27
C ALA A 360 -5.32 17.95 -3.59
N LYS A 361 -6.15 18.95 -3.87
CA LYS A 361 -7.51 19.05 -3.27
C LYS A 361 -8.51 18.09 -3.90
N ALA A 362 -8.25 17.64 -5.13
CA ALA A 362 -9.01 16.59 -5.80
C ALA A 362 -8.58 15.22 -5.28
N PHE A 363 -9.40 14.20 -5.49
CA PHE A 363 -9.00 12.82 -5.18
C PHE A 363 -7.83 12.39 -6.07
N THR A 364 -6.95 11.54 -5.53
CA THR A 364 -5.82 10.96 -6.28
C THR A 364 -6.29 10.30 -7.56
N SER A 365 -5.65 10.66 -8.67
CA SER A 365 -5.97 10.19 -10.01
C SER A 365 -4.83 10.53 -10.98
N ILE A 366 -4.92 10.04 -12.22
CA ILE A 366 -4.01 10.47 -13.28
C ILE A 366 -4.04 12.00 -13.50
N PHE A 367 -5.16 12.67 -13.18
CA PHE A 367 -5.29 14.12 -13.34
C PHE A 367 -4.47 14.91 -12.33
N THR A 368 -4.55 14.54 -11.05
CA THR A 368 -3.75 15.16 -10.00
C THR A 368 -2.26 14.88 -10.24
N PHE A 369 -1.93 13.66 -10.67
CA PHE A 369 -0.53 13.26 -10.85
C PHE A 369 0.12 13.99 -12.02
N ILE A 370 -0.52 14.05 -13.19
CA ILE A 370 0.04 14.76 -14.34
C ILE A 370 0.07 16.27 -14.11
N ASP A 371 -0.90 16.85 -13.40
CA ASP A 371 -0.84 18.25 -12.97
C ASP A 371 0.33 18.52 -12.00
N ALA A 372 0.63 17.58 -11.11
CA ALA A 372 1.81 17.61 -10.25
C ALA A 372 3.11 17.53 -11.06
N LEU A 373 3.24 16.49 -11.88
CA LEU A 373 4.43 16.21 -12.68
C LEU A 373 4.79 17.34 -13.63
N LYS A 374 3.81 17.91 -14.34
CA LYS A 374 4.05 19.05 -15.25
C LYS A 374 4.44 20.32 -14.52
N SER A 375 3.94 20.53 -13.30
CA SER A 375 4.34 21.70 -12.51
C SER A 375 5.80 21.63 -12.05
N GLU A 376 6.30 20.43 -11.80
CA GLU A 376 7.70 20.19 -11.44
C GLU A 376 8.63 20.11 -12.65
N ASN A 377 8.09 19.75 -13.82
CA ASN A 377 8.85 19.48 -15.04
C ASN A 377 8.29 20.28 -16.23
N SER A 378 8.13 21.59 -16.06
CA SER A 378 7.44 22.44 -17.04
C SER A 378 8.08 22.44 -18.44
N SER A 379 9.39 22.20 -18.54
CA SER A 379 10.08 22.07 -19.83
C SER A 379 9.69 20.82 -20.61
N SER A 380 9.22 19.78 -19.92
CA SER A 380 8.79 18.50 -20.50
C SER A 380 7.28 18.39 -20.63
N ALA A 381 6.52 19.46 -20.36
CA ALA A 381 5.05 19.43 -20.38
C ALA A 381 4.48 18.91 -21.70
N ALA A 382 5.07 19.29 -22.85
CA ALA A 382 4.61 18.85 -24.16
C ALA A 382 4.86 17.35 -24.42
N SER A 383 6.00 16.79 -23.98
CA SER A 383 6.26 15.36 -24.11
C SER A 383 5.40 14.55 -23.15
N ILE A 384 5.17 15.05 -21.93
CA ILE A 384 4.22 14.45 -20.98
C ILE A 384 2.80 14.40 -21.59
N ASP A 385 2.34 15.49 -22.22
CA ASP A 385 1.03 15.51 -22.86
C ASP A 385 0.93 14.56 -24.07
N GLN A 386 2.05 14.29 -24.77
CA GLN A 386 2.11 13.29 -25.84
C GLN A 386 1.93 11.86 -25.31
N VAL A 387 2.66 11.50 -24.24
CA VAL A 387 2.51 10.20 -23.57
C VAL A 387 1.07 10.01 -23.08
N VAL A 388 0.51 11.00 -22.38
CA VAL A 388 -0.88 10.94 -21.89
C VAL A 388 -1.88 10.77 -23.05
N SER A 389 -1.62 11.39 -24.20
CA SER A 389 -2.50 11.29 -25.37
C SER A 389 -2.49 9.93 -26.06
N SER A 390 -1.40 9.15 -25.92
CA SER A 390 -1.29 7.80 -26.51
C SER A 390 -2.37 6.86 -25.95
N GLU A 391 -2.78 7.10 -24.71
CA GLU A 391 -3.80 6.35 -23.97
C GLU A 391 -5.19 7.00 -24.02
N ARG A 392 -5.47 7.82 -25.05
CA ARG A 392 -6.77 8.47 -25.28
C ARG A 392 -7.22 9.37 -24.12
N ILE A 393 -6.27 10.02 -23.45
CA ILE A 393 -6.52 11.05 -22.45
C ILE A 393 -6.13 12.41 -23.03
N ASN A 394 -7.02 13.39 -22.93
CA ASN A 394 -6.71 14.75 -23.39
C ASN A 394 -5.61 15.38 -22.53
N THR A 395 -4.99 16.44 -23.05
CA THR A 395 -4.12 17.31 -22.26
C THR A 395 -4.78 17.65 -20.92
N ILE A 396 -4.08 17.34 -19.83
CA ILE A 396 -4.56 17.54 -18.46
C ILE A 396 -4.18 18.97 -18.05
N HIS A 397 -5.17 19.86 -17.92
CA HIS A 397 -4.94 21.27 -17.59
C HIS A 397 -5.06 21.58 -16.10
N ASP A 398 -5.69 20.68 -15.34
CA ASP A 398 -6.00 20.87 -13.92
C ASP A 398 -6.24 19.51 -13.23
N PRO A 399 -6.16 19.46 -11.88
CA PRO A 399 -6.30 18.21 -11.13
C PRO A 399 -7.73 17.63 -11.10
N TYR A 400 -8.73 18.33 -11.63
CA TYR A 400 -10.13 17.87 -11.67
C TYR A 400 -10.53 17.27 -13.02
N GLY A 401 -9.60 17.24 -13.99
CA GLY A 401 -9.85 16.68 -15.32
C GLY A 401 -10.90 17.48 -16.11
N ASN A 402 -10.88 18.81 -16.11
CA ASN A 402 -11.75 19.54 -17.04
C ASN A 402 -11.26 19.40 -18.50
N TYR A 403 -12.13 19.75 -19.45
CA TYR A 403 -11.84 19.77 -20.90
C TYR A 403 -11.55 18.40 -21.55
N ARG A 404 -12.03 17.31 -20.95
CA ARG A 404 -11.94 15.96 -21.52
C ARG A 404 -12.94 15.75 -22.66
N SER A 405 -12.49 15.14 -23.75
CA SER A 405 -13.33 14.64 -24.85
C SER A 405 -13.62 13.14 -24.71
N ASN A 406 -12.76 12.37 -24.04
CA ASN A 406 -13.05 10.98 -23.67
C ASN A 406 -14.05 10.98 -22.50
N THR A 407 -15.33 10.79 -22.83
CA THR A 407 -16.45 10.85 -21.88
C THR A 407 -16.84 9.50 -21.29
N ALA A 408 -16.16 8.40 -21.63
CA ALA A 408 -16.47 7.06 -21.09
C ALA A 408 -17.98 6.74 -21.09
N ASN A 409 -18.60 6.81 -22.27
CA ASN A 409 -20.04 6.56 -22.50
C ASN A 409 -21.06 7.54 -21.88
N GLY A 410 -20.63 8.73 -21.44
CA GLY A 410 -21.46 9.96 -21.46
C GLY A 410 -22.65 10.05 -20.48
N LEU A 411 -22.97 11.29 -20.09
CA LEU A 411 -23.92 11.72 -19.03
C LEU A 411 -23.54 11.37 -17.58
N PHE A 412 -23.23 10.11 -17.25
CA PHE A 412 -23.02 9.69 -15.84
C PHE A 412 -21.61 10.00 -15.30
N THR A 413 -20.66 10.20 -16.23
CA THR A 413 -19.23 10.43 -15.98
C THR A 413 -18.81 11.87 -16.31
N THR A 414 -19.77 12.72 -16.71
CA THR A 414 -19.55 14.10 -17.15
C THR A 414 -20.52 15.09 -16.49
N PRO A 415 -20.02 16.15 -15.81
CA PRO A 415 -18.61 16.37 -15.46
C PRO A 415 -18.13 15.33 -14.42
N LEU A 416 -16.81 15.11 -14.31
CA LEU A 416 -16.25 14.23 -13.27
C LEU A 416 -16.39 14.83 -11.88
N TYR A 417 -16.12 16.13 -11.76
CA TYR A 417 -16.35 16.90 -10.55
C TYR A 417 -17.46 17.92 -10.79
N ARG A 418 -18.49 17.89 -9.94
CA ARG A 418 -19.53 18.93 -9.87
C ARG A 418 -19.14 19.99 -8.85
N THR A 419 -19.86 21.11 -8.83
CA THR A 419 -19.71 22.14 -7.81
C THR A 419 -21.06 22.36 -7.15
N LEU A 420 -21.10 22.37 -5.82
CA LEU A 420 -22.29 22.63 -5.03
C LEU A 420 -22.05 23.85 -4.13
N GLU A 421 -22.84 24.89 -4.35
CA GLU A 421 -22.81 26.13 -3.58
C GLU A 421 -23.86 26.11 -2.47
N VAL A 422 -23.61 26.85 -1.39
CA VAL A 422 -24.57 27.04 -0.29
C VAL A 422 -25.86 27.68 -0.81
N GLY A 423 -27.01 27.08 -0.46
CA GLY A 423 -28.34 27.49 -0.90
C GLY A 423 -28.68 27.02 -2.32
N LYS A 424 -27.88 26.16 -2.94
CA LYS A 424 -28.11 25.59 -4.27
C LYS A 424 -28.29 24.08 -4.20
N TRP A 425 -28.62 23.51 -5.36
CA TRP A 425 -28.70 22.08 -5.57
C TRP A 425 -28.06 21.71 -6.91
N ILE A 426 -27.65 20.45 -7.02
CA ILE A 426 -27.21 19.80 -8.24
C ILE A 426 -27.98 18.50 -8.44
N THR A 427 -27.98 17.99 -9.67
CA THR A 427 -28.49 16.66 -9.99
C THR A 427 -27.33 15.78 -10.43
N GLN A 428 -27.35 14.54 -9.97
CA GLN A 428 -26.38 13.51 -10.28
C GLN A 428 -27.08 12.18 -10.52
N CYS A 429 -26.52 11.32 -11.36
CA CYS A 429 -27.01 9.97 -11.63
C CYS A 429 -25.88 8.95 -11.63
N ASN A 430 -26.06 7.86 -10.90
CA ASN A 430 -25.11 6.75 -10.86
C ASN A 430 -25.52 5.67 -11.88
N ASN A 431 -24.55 4.94 -12.42
CA ASN A 431 -24.79 3.88 -13.39
C ASN A 431 -23.75 2.77 -13.26
N ASN A 432 -24.23 1.53 -13.29
CA ASN A 432 -23.47 0.31 -13.07
C ASN A 432 -23.21 -0.48 -14.36
N VAL A 433 -23.26 0.19 -15.53
CA VAL A 433 -22.95 -0.43 -16.83
C VAL A 433 -21.57 -1.09 -16.86
N TYR A 434 -20.63 -0.60 -16.05
CA TYR A 434 -19.27 -1.14 -15.89
C TYR A 434 -19.12 -2.07 -14.67
N GLY A 435 -20.20 -2.36 -13.96
CA GLY A 435 -20.20 -3.09 -12.69
C GLY A 435 -20.45 -2.18 -11.48
N VAL A 436 -20.21 -2.71 -10.28
CA VAL A 436 -20.60 -2.09 -9.00
C VAL A 436 -19.40 -1.77 -8.10
N TYR A 437 -19.62 -0.96 -7.06
CA TYR A 437 -18.67 -0.59 -6.00
C TYR A 437 -17.51 0.32 -6.44
N ASN A 438 -16.53 -0.23 -7.15
CA ASN A 438 -15.29 0.45 -7.56
C ASN A 438 -15.20 0.69 -9.07
N LYS A 439 -16.33 0.54 -9.77
CA LYS A 439 -16.43 0.71 -11.21
C LYS A 439 -16.86 2.12 -11.58
N LEU A 440 -16.50 2.52 -12.78
CA LEU A 440 -16.79 3.85 -13.29
C LEU A 440 -18.30 4.13 -13.29
N GLY A 441 -18.68 5.33 -12.84
CA GLY A 441 -20.07 5.79 -12.82
C GLY A 441 -20.85 5.45 -11.55
N ASN A 442 -20.25 4.72 -10.61
CA ASN A 442 -20.89 4.38 -9.33
C ASN A 442 -20.91 5.53 -8.32
N ARG A 443 -19.92 6.42 -8.41
CA ARG A 443 -19.60 7.44 -7.40
C ARG A 443 -19.44 8.81 -8.05
N THR A 444 -19.80 9.84 -7.30
CA THR A 444 -19.80 11.23 -7.77
C THR A 444 -19.00 12.11 -6.87
N TYR A 445 -18.20 12.99 -7.47
CA TYR A 445 -17.36 13.92 -6.73
C TYR A 445 -17.90 15.34 -6.88
N VAL A 446 -18.00 16.04 -5.76
CA VAL A 446 -18.60 17.37 -5.70
C VAL A 446 -17.72 18.29 -4.87
N LYS A 447 -17.25 19.37 -5.49
CA LYS A 447 -16.52 20.44 -4.82
C LYS A 447 -17.49 21.32 -4.05
N VAL A 448 -17.15 21.62 -2.80
CA VAL A 448 -17.96 22.45 -1.91
C VAL A 448 -17.07 23.54 -1.32
N ASN A 449 -17.52 24.79 -1.38
CA ASN A 449 -16.85 25.89 -0.70
C ASN A 449 -17.73 26.42 0.43
N ILE A 450 -17.24 26.30 1.67
CA ILE A 450 -17.92 26.81 2.86
C ILE A 450 -17.42 28.24 3.13
N PRO A 451 -18.27 29.28 2.99
CA PRO A 451 -17.82 30.67 3.04
C PRO A 451 -17.56 31.19 4.47
N SER A 452 -18.14 30.54 5.48
CA SER A 452 -18.06 30.96 6.88
C SER A 452 -18.18 29.74 7.79
N ALA A 453 -17.54 29.74 8.95
CA ALA A 453 -17.74 28.67 9.90
C ALA A 453 -19.20 28.62 10.39
N GLY A 454 -19.77 27.43 10.52
CA GLY A 454 -21.17 27.27 10.96
C GLY A 454 -21.74 25.88 10.67
N ILE A 455 -23.03 25.71 10.95
CA ILE A 455 -23.74 24.44 10.72
C ILE A 455 -24.24 24.40 9.28
N TYR A 456 -23.96 23.30 8.59
CA TYR A 456 -24.39 23.04 7.22
C TYR A 456 -25.04 21.67 7.12
N THR A 457 -26.03 21.56 6.24
CA THR A 457 -26.72 20.31 5.93
C THR A 457 -26.60 20.01 4.45
N PHE A 458 -25.99 18.87 4.13
CA PHE A 458 -26.06 18.23 2.81
C PHE A 458 -27.28 17.32 2.79
N GLY A 459 -28.15 17.44 1.81
CA GLY A 459 -29.28 16.53 1.61
C GLY A 459 -29.18 15.83 0.26
N ALA A 460 -29.60 14.57 0.23
CA ALA A 460 -29.75 13.78 -0.98
C ALA A 460 -31.17 13.21 -1.04
N LYS A 461 -31.87 13.42 -2.17
CA LYS A 461 -33.24 12.94 -2.39
C LYS A 461 -33.38 12.36 -3.79
N PRO A 462 -34.31 11.42 -4.03
CA PRO A 462 -34.50 10.83 -5.34
C PRO A 462 -34.80 11.89 -6.40
N TYR A 463 -34.25 11.69 -7.59
CA TYR A 463 -34.56 12.43 -8.79
C TYR A 463 -35.05 11.46 -9.86
N GLY A 464 -36.31 11.59 -10.28
CA GLY A 464 -36.93 10.62 -11.18
C GLY A 464 -37.61 9.46 -10.44
N SER A 465 -37.80 8.34 -11.14
CA SER A 465 -38.63 7.22 -10.65
C SER A 465 -37.84 6.00 -10.16
N ALA A 466 -36.52 5.96 -10.37
CA ALA A 466 -35.69 4.88 -9.88
C ALA A 466 -35.51 5.00 -8.36
N TYR A 467 -35.67 3.89 -7.65
CA TYR A 467 -35.27 3.80 -6.25
C TYR A 467 -33.74 3.88 -6.16
N GLY A 468 -33.22 4.58 -5.17
CA GLY A 468 -31.80 4.62 -4.85
C GLY A 468 -31.61 4.89 -3.38
N ASP A 469 -30.48 4.46 -2.83
CA ASP A 469 -30.07 4.63 -1.44
C ASP A 469 -28.87 5.58 -1.39
N PRO A 470 -29.10 6.91 -1.36
CA PRO A 470 -28.02 7.86 -1.48
C PRO A 470 -27.21 7.97 -0.19
N ASP A 471 -25.95 7.55 -0.25
CA ASP A 471 -24.97 7.80 0.79
C ASP A 471 -24.17 9.07 0.47
N ILE A 472 -23.87 9.85 1.50
CA ILE A 472 -23.08 11.08 1.43
C ILE A 472 -21.85 10.94 2.32
N VAL A 473 -20.66 11.22 1.78
CA VAL A 473 -19.41 11.26 2.53
C VAL A 473 -18.73 12.62 2.31
N LEU A 474 -18.34 13.28 3.39
CA LEU A 474 -17.64 14.56 3.35
C LEU A 474 -16.17 14.37 3.74
N TYR A 475 -15.27 14.93 2.94
CA TYR A 475 -13.83 14.86 3.14
C TYR A 475 -13.23 16.26 3.27
N ASN A 476 -12.18 16.36 4.09
CA ASN A 476 -11.29 17.52 4.12
C ASN A 476 -10.39 17.49 2.88
N THR A 477 -10.14 18.65 2.27
CA THR A 477 -9.25 18.76 1.09
C THR A 477 -7.83 19.19 1.43
N THR A 478 -7.51 19.36 2.72
CA THR A 478 -6.15 19.67 3.20
C THR A 478 -5.53 18.40 3.75
N TYR A 479 -4.31 18.07 3.32
CA TYR A 479 -3.59 16.90 3.82
C TYR A 479 -3.34 16.99 5.36
N PRO A 480 -3.56 15.92 6.15
CA PRO A 480 -4.06 14.60 5.73
C PRO A 480 -5.52 14.64 5.26
N PHE A 481 -5.78 13.96 4.15
CA PHE A 481 -7.10 13.90 3.53
C PHE A 481 -8.00 12.98 4.36
N ASP A 482 -8.84 13.58 5.21
CA ASP A 482 -9.60 12.86 6.23
C ASP A 482 -11.12 12.93 6.00
N ILE A 483 -11.80 11.84 6.33
CA ILE A 483 -13.26 11.75 6.37
C ILE A 483 -13.78 12.57 7.54
N GLN A 484 -14.61 13.57 7.23
CA GLN A 484 -15.21 14.47 8.21
C GLN A 484 -16.53 13.92 8.74
N GLY A 485 -17.30 13.25 7.88
CA GLY A 485 -18.57 12.64 8.27
C GLY A 485 -19.20 11.88 7.12
N MET A 486 -20.14 11.02 7.49
CA MET A 486 -20.96 10.22 6.58
C MET A 486 -22.42 10.34 7.01
N SER A 487 -23.34 10.35 6.04
CA SER A 487 -24.76 10.40 6.32
C SER A 487 -25.25 9.13 7.05
N PRO A 488 -26.26 9.26 7.94
CA PRO A 488 -26.55 8.22 8.92
C PRO A 488 -27.64 7.22 8.52
N LEU A 489 -28.45 7.48 7.48
CA LEU A 489 -29.56 6.61 7.12
C LEU A 489 -29.08 5.48 6.20
N GLU A 490 -29.64 4.28 6.39
CA GLU A 490 -29.26 3.08 5.63
C GLU A 490 -30.49 2.51 4.93
N GLY A 491 -30.37 2.19 3.64
CA GLY A 491 -31.48 1.58 2.90
C GLY A 491 -32.67 2.51 2.72
N GLU A 492 -32.46 3.82 2.79
CA GLU A 492 -33.53 4.83 2.71
C GLU A 492 -33.43 5.61 1.41
N SER A 493 -34.56 5.97 0.83
CA SER A 493 -34.55 6.69 -0.46
C SER A 493 -34.02 8.13 -0.39
N SER A 494 -33.70 8.63 0.80
CA SER A 494 -33.13 9.96 1.01
C SER A 494 -32.26 9.97 2.25
N ASP A 495 -31.18 10.75 2.23
CA ASP A 495 -30.29 10.90 3.39
C ASP A 495 -29.82 12.35 3.55
N ALA A 496 -29.30 12.69 4.73
CA ALA A 496 -28.75 14.00 5.03
C ALA A 496 -27.58 13.95 6.02
N LEU A 497 -26.52 14.70 5.71
CA LEU A 497 -25.36 14.89 6.59
C LEU A 497 -25.38 16.33 7.12
N THR A 498 -25.53 16.50 8.45
CA THR A 498 -25.47 17.82 9.11
C THR A 498 -24.21 17.93 9.97
N MET A 499 -23.41 18.96 9.75
CA MET A 499 -22.13 19.15 10.41
C MET A 499 -21.83 20.62 10.71
N ASN A 500 -21.03 20.87 11.76
CA ASN A 500 -20.41 22.17 11.97
C ASN A 500 -19.08 22.22 11.20
N LEU A 501 -18.97 23.10 10.21
CA LEU A 501 -17.84 23.20 9.29
C LEU A 501 -17.10 24.52 9.46
N GLU A 502 -15.83 24.53 9.08
CA GLU A 502 -14.99 25.73 9.00
C GLU A 502 -15.11 26.38 7.62
N ALA A 503 -14.71 27.65 7.52
CA ALA A 503 -14.66 28.35 6.23
C ALA A 503 -13.49 27.85 5.37
N LYS A 504 -13.74 26.84 4.52
CA LYS A 504 -12.78 26.27 3.58
C LYS A 504 -13.46 25.43 2.49
N GLU A 505 -12.66 24.90 1.59
CA GLU A 505 -13.10 23.92 0.60
C GLU A 505 -13.18 22.51 1.23
N TYR A 506 -14.18 21.75 0.77
CA TYR A 506 -14.41 20.35 1.10
C TYR A 506 -14.69 19.57 -0.18
N MET A 507 -14.48 18.25 -0.12
CA MET A 507 -14.88 17.33 -1.16
C MET A 507 -16.04 16.47 -0.65
N LEU A 508 -17.10 16.37 -1.44
CA LEU A 508 -18.25 15.53 -1.14
C LEU A 508 -18.28 14.38 -2.15
N GLU A 509 -18.44 13.18 -1.64
CA GLU A 509 -18.73 11.98 -2.42
C GLU A 509 -20.19 11.60 -2.22
N VAL A 510 -20.87 11.26 -3.32
CA VAL A 510 -22.23 10.76 -3.29
C VAL A 510 -22.31 9.50 -4.14
N TYR A 511 -22.91 8.45 -3.60
CA TYR A 511 -23.10 7.17 -4.30
C TYR A 511 -24.42 6.50 -3.92
N ASP A 512 -24.82 5.50 -4.69
CA ASP A 512 -26.02 4.69 -4.42
C ASP A 512 -25.58 3.37 -3.80
N SER A 513 -25.78 3.21 -2.49
CA SER A 513 -25.36 2.03 -1.73
C SER A 513 -26.08 0.76 -2.20
N ALA A 514 -27.26 0.91 -2.79
CA ALA A 514 -28.06 -0.19 -3.32
C ALA A 514 -27.79 -0.52 -4.79
N TYR A 515 -26.91 0.22 -5.48
CA TYR A 515 -26.51 -0.05 -6.87
C TYR A 515 -27.70 -0.15 -7.87
N ASN A 516 -28.69 0.74 -7.77
CA ASN A 516 -29.93 0.66 -8.53
C ASN A 516 -30.00 1.57 -9.77
N ASN A 517 -28.88 2.10 -10.27
CA ASN A 517 -28.84 3.06 -11.37
C ASN A 517 -29.76 4.27 -11.14
N SER A 518 -29.59 4.92 -10.00
CA SER A 518 -30.47 5.98 -9.51
C SER A 518 -29.91 7.38 -9.76
N CYS A 519 -30.79 8.39 -9.69
CA CYS A 519 -30.41 9.78 -9.69
C CYS A 519 -30.86 10.47 -8.42
N PHE A 520 -30.08 11.47 -7.99
CA PHE A 520 -30.34 12.23 -6.78
C PHE A 520 -30.26 13.74 -7.04
N VAL A 521 -31.12 14.49 -6.36
CA VAL A 521 -30.91 15.92 -6.12
C VAL A 521 -30.10 16.05 -4.85
N ILE A 522 -28.94 16.70 -4.95
CA ILE A 522 -28.07 17.00 -3.81
C ILE A 522 -28.15 18.51 -3.53
N ASN A 523 -28.55 18.88 -2.31
CA ASN A 523 -28.62 20.28 -1.88
C ASN A 523 -27.67 20.55 -0.70
N LEU A 524 -27.25 21.81 -0.57
CA LEU A 524 -26.46 22.29 0.55
C LEU A 524 -27.14 23.51 1.16
N GLU A 525 -27.46 23.46 2.44
CA GLU A 525 -28.09 24.56 3.17
C GLU A 525 -27.24 24.95 4.37
N GLN A 526 -27.15 26.26 4.64
CA GLN A 526 -26.59 26.77 5.89
C GLN A 526 -27.69 26.80 6.94
N GLY A 527 -27.50 26.09 8.04
CA GLY A 527 -28.38 26.19 9.20
C GLY A 527 -28.30 27.59 9.80
N GLN A 528 -29.43 28.15 10.24
CA GLN A 528 -29.41 29.40 10.98
C GLN A 528 -28.67 29.20 12.32
N GLY A 529 -27.51 29.81 12.46
CA GLY A 529 -26.81 29.90 13.74
C GLY A 529 -27.66 30.68 14.74
N GLY A 530 -28.34 29.96 15.64
CA GLY A 530 -29.13 30.59 16.70
C GLY A 530 -30.46 29.90 17.02
N ILE A 531 -30.43 28.66 17.50
CA ILE A 531 -31.41 28.24 18.51
C ILE A 531 -30.60 27.79 19.72
N GLN A 532 -30.43 28.73 20.66
CA GLN A 532 -30.39 28.37 22.06
C GLN A 532 -31.61 27.47 22.26
N MET A 533 -31.44 26.19 22.62
CA MET A 533 -32.56 25.29 22.84
C MET A 533 -33.56 25.99 23.77
N GLY A 534 -34.63 26.52 23.16
CA GLY A 534 -35.73 27.11 23.90
C GLY A 534 -36.25 25.99 24.79
N LYS A 535 -36.37 26.28 26.09
CA LYS A 535 -36.98 25.38 27.07
C LYS A 535 -38.22 24.73 26.45
N LEU A 536 -38.08 23.48 26.03
CA LEU A 536 -39.22 22.62 25.76
C LEU A 536 -39.90 22.42 27.12
N ASN A 537 -41.16 22.82 27.18
CA ASN A 537 -42.02 22.60 28.33
C ASN A 537 -41.93 21.13 28.78
N ASN A 538 -41.88 20.94 30.09
CA ASN A 538 -41.96 19.65 30.77
C ASN A 538 -43.11 18.82 30.21
N GLY A 539 -42.78 17.88 29.34
CA GLY A 539 -43.66 16.83 28.83
C GLY A 539 -42.78 15.67 28.43
N SER A 540 -42.88 14.58 29.19
CA SER A 540 -42.05 13.37 29.13
C SER A 540 -41.83 12.86 27.70
N VAL A 541 -40.61 13.05 27.18
CA VAL A 541 -40.07 12.29 26.04
C VAL A 541 -38.62 11.98 26.37
N ASN A 542 -38.28 10.68 26.35
CA ASN A 542 -36.93 10.17 26.54
C ASN A 542 -35.96 10.92 25.61
N SER A 543 -34.93 11.50 26.23
CA SER A 543 -33.86 12.24 25.58
C SER A 543 -33.06 11.35 24.63
N ALA A 544 -33.44 11.30 23.36
CA ALA A 544 -32.51 10.95 22.29
C ALA A 544 -31.60 12.17 22.07
N LYS A 545 -30.36 12.08 22.55
CA LYS A 545 -29.28 12.97 22.11
C LYS A 545 -29.17 12.85 20.58
N PRO A 546 -28.82 13.91 19.83
CA PRO A 546 -28.41 13.76 18.44
C PRO A 546 -27.25 12.78 18.41
N ILE A 547 -27.49 11.62 17.79
CA ILE A 547 -26.48 10.58 17.61
C ILE A 547 -25.55 11.08 16.52
N PHE A 548 -24.49 11.78 16.92
CA PHE A 548 -23.32 12.00 16.07
C PHE A 548 -22.62 10.65 15.92
N ASN A 549 -23.02 9.87 14.92
CA ASN A 549 -22.36 8.60 14.61
C ASN A 549 -21.08 8.88 13.78
N ASN A 550 -20.13 9.62 14.35
CA ASN A 550 -18.84 9.98 13.73
C ASN A 550 -17.86 8.78 13.63
N HIS A 551 -18.35 7.54 13.66
CA HIS A 551 -17.50 6.33 13.61
C HIS A 551 -17.70 5.52 12.34
N ARG A 552 -18.60 5.96 11.44
CA ARG A 552 -18.80 5.31 10.16
C ARG A 552 -17.76 5.80 9.15
N ARG A 553 -17.05 4.86 8.54
CA ARG A 553 -16.17 5.10 7.39
C ARG A 553 -16.77 4.36 6.18
N PRO A 554 -16.59 4.88 4.95
CA PRO A 554 -16.87 4.12 3.74
C PRO A 554 -16.10 2.81 3.79
N GLU A 555 -16.72 1.74 3.28
CA GLU A 555 -16.03 0.46 3.11
C GLU A 555 -14.79 0.69 2.21
N ARG A 556 -13.61 0.32 2.73
CA ARG A 556 -12.40 0.14 1.93
C ARG A 556 -12.14 -1.36 1.87
N ARG A 557 -11.93 -1.88 0.67
CA ARG A 557 -11.59 -3.29 0.47
C ARG A 557 -10.12 -3.39 0.11
N PRO A 558 -9.44 -4.51 0.42
CA PRO A 558 -8.16 -4.81 -0.20
C PRO A 558 -8.27 -4.67 -1.72
N GLN A 559 -7.22 -4.17 -2.32
CA GLN A 559 -7.04 -4.20 -3.77
C GLN A 559 -6.80 -5.67 -4.16
N SER A 560 -7.53 -6.15 -5.15
CA SER A 560 -7.55 -7.58 -5.50
C SER A 560 -7.83 -7.75 -7.00
N LYS A 561 -6.85 -8.28 -7.72
CA LYS A 561 -7.00 -8.64 -9.13
C LYS A 561 -7.79 -9.93 -9.34
#